data_AF-A0A822F7G8-F1
#
_entry.id   AF-A0A822F7G8-F1
#
_cell.length_a   1.000
_cell.length_b   1.000
_cell.length_c   1.000
_cell.angle_alpha   90.00
_cell.angle_beta   90.00
_cell.angle_gamma   90.00
#
_symmetry.space_group_name_H-M   'P 1'
#
loop_
_entity.id
_entity.type
_entity.pdbx_description
1 polymer ?
#
loop_
_entity_poly.entity_id
_entity_poly.type
_entity_poly.pdbx_seq_one_letter_code
_entity_poly.pdbx_strand_id
1 'polypeptide(L)'
;SWGEWSTCSSTCAGGRRSRYRNCSNPIPSDGGLSCIGSSVEIDGTCGNSTCGSTPAVGIGTWGNWNAWSECAATCGSGIRRRTRN
;
A
#
# COMPACT_ATOMS: atom_id res chain seq x y z
N SER A 1 29.25 -17.58 -0.65
CA SER A 1 28.23 -17.58 -1.73
C SER A 1 26.98 -16.88 -1.24
N TRP A 2 26.09 -16.43 -2.13
CA TRP A 2 24.77 -15.91 -1.75
C TRP A 2 23.81 -17.06 -1.42
N GLY A 3 23.04 -16.90 -0.34
CA GLY A 3 21.90 -17.74 -0.04
C GLY A 3 20.68 -17.39 -0.87
N GLU A 4 19.59 -18.11 -0.61
CA GLU A 4 18.31 -17.88 -1.30
C GLU A 4 17.69 -16.54 -0.93
N TRP A 5 16.84 -16.04 -1.82
CA TRP A 5 16.01 -14.87 -1.54
C TRP A 5 14.90 -15.24 -0.57
N SER A 6 14.61 -14.34 0.36
CA SER A 6 13.42 -14.39 1.19
C SER A 6 12.16 -14.33 0.32
N THR A 7 11.04 -14.71 0.92
CA THR A 7 9.73 -14.38 0.35
C THR A 7 9.59 -12.87 0.16
N CYS A 8 8.80 -12.49 -0.84
CA CYS A 8 8.51 -11.07 -1.06
C CYS A 8 7.61 -10.56 0.06
N SER A 9 7.89 -9.36 0.57
CA SER A 9 7.07 -8.71 1.60
C SER A 9 5.62 -8.51 1.18
N SER A 10 5.38 -8.44 -0.13
CA SER A 10 4.08 -8.16 -0.72
C SER A 10 3.93 -8.99 -1.99
N THR A 11 2.77 -9.61 -2.19
CA THR A 11 2.47 -10.36 -3.41
C THR A 11 1.98 -9.46 -4.54
N CYS A 12 1.64 -8.21 -4.23
CA CYS A 12 1.07 -7.25 -5.15
C CYS A 12 1.44 -5.80 -4.78
N ALA A 13 1.26 -4.87 -5.73
CA ALA A 13 1.59 -3.44 -5.64
C ALA A 13 3.07 -3.12 -5.32
N GLY A 14 3.97 -4.05 -5.63
CA GLY A 14 5.38 -3.95 -5.33
C GLY A 14 5.71 -4.39 -3.91
N GLY A 15 6.85 -5.05 -3.76
CA GLY A 15 7.35 -5.56 -2.49
C GLY A 15 8.88 -5.69 -2.51
N ARG A 16 9.44 -6.07 -1.36
CA ARG A 16 10.87 -6.23 -1.18
C ARG A 16 11.21 -7.65 -0.73
N ARG A 17 12.36 -8.15 -1.15
CA ARG A 17 12.96 -9.40 -0.66
C ARG A 17 14.44 -9.21 -0.40
N SER A 18 15.00 -10.05 0.46
CA SER A 18 16.40 -9.95 0.88
C SER A 18 17.11 -11.30 0.77
N ARG A 19 18.41 -11.30 0.50
CA ARG A 19 19.26 -12.49 0.62
C ARG A 19 20.55 -12.15 1.35
N TYR A 20 21.13 -13.19 1.94
CA TYR A 20 22.32 -13.06 2.78
C TYR A 20 23.45 -13.90 2.20
N ARG A 21 24.69 -13.43 2.33
CA ARG A 21 25.88 -14.24 2.03
C ARG A 21 26.73 -14.39 3.28
N ASN A 22 27.19 -15.62 3.50
CA ASN A 22 28.22 -15.89 4.48
C ASN A 22 29.57 -15.88 3.80
N CYS A 23 30.55 -15.33 4.52
CA CYS A 23 31.92 -15.39 4.10
C CYS A 23 32.63 -16.57 4.76
N SER A 24 32.45 -17.71 4.13
CA SER A 24 32.95 -19.00 4.64
C SER A 24 33.88 -19.70 3.64
N ASN A 25 34.27 -19.05 2.55
CA ASN A 25 35.12 -19.65 1.53
C ASN A 25 36.10 -18.64 0.92
N PRO A 26 37.28 -18.42 1.54
CA PRO A 26 37.75 -19.02 2.79
C PRO A 26 37.13 -18.37 4.03
N ILE A 27 37.07 -19.09 5.15
CA ILE A 27 36.74 -18.51 6.46
C ILE A 27 37.89 -17.56 6.82
N PRO A 28 37.63 -16.28 7.15
CA PRO A 28 38.67 -15.41 7.68
C PRO A 28 39.20 -16.00 8.99
N SER A 29 40.46 -16.44 9.00
CA SER A 29 41.17 -16.83 10.22
C SER A 29 41.52 -15.60 11.07
N ASP A 30 41.78 -15.77 12.36
CA ASP A 30 42.14 -14.69 13.30
C ASP A 30 43.25 -13.78 12.74
N GLY A 31 42.87 -12.58 12.27
CA GLY A 31 43.74 -11.60 11.60
C GLY A 31 43.60 -11.48 10.07
N GLY A 32 42.74 -12.29 9.44
CA GLY A 32 42.47 -12.30 8.01
C GLY A 32 41.49 -11.23 7.55
N LEU A 33 41.63 -10.81 6.27
CA LEU A 33 40.82 -9.77 5.64
C LEU A 33 39.31 -10.05 5.77
N SER A 34 38.58 -9.09 6.35
CA SER A 34 37.12 -9.09 6.34
C SER A 34 36.60 -9.07 4.91
N CYS A 35 35.44 -9.67 4.69
CA CYS A 35 34.95 -9.91 3.35
C CYS A 35 34.43 -8.62 2.74
N ILE A 36 34.90 -8.34 1.52
CA ILE A 36 34.67 -7.06 0.88
C ILE A 36 33.22 -6.98 0.35
N GLY A 37 32.55 -5.88 0.69
CA GLY A 37 31.18 -5.57 0.29
C GLY A 37 30.10 -6.10 1.24
N SER A 38 28.85 -5.67 1.01
CA SER A 38 27.71 -5.97 1.89
C SER A 38 27.45 -7.47 2.04
N SER A 39 27.12 -7.93 3.26
CA SER A 39 26.62 -9.30 3.51
C SER A 39 25.13 -9.48 3.18
N VAL A 40 24.44 -8.37 2.87
CA VAL A 40 23.00 -8.32 2.61
C VAL A 40 22.73 -7.67 1.26
N GLU A 41 21.80 -8.24 0.50
CA GLU A 41 21.28 -7.67 -0.73
C GLU A 41 19.76 -7.55 -0.64
N ILE A 42 19.20 -6.44 -1.11
CA ILE A 42 17.76 -6.14 -1.08
C ILE A 42 17.30 -5.88 -2.50
N ASP A 43 16.27 -6.60 -2.93
CA ASP A 43 15.58 -6.42 -4.20
C ASP A 43 14.19 -5.81 -3.92
N GLY A 44 13.91 -4.66 -4.53
CA GLY A 44 12.64 -3.94 -4.40
C GLY A 44 11.66 -4.14 -5.54
N THR A 45 11.90 -5.12 -6.41
CA THR A 45 11.10 -5.33 -7.65
C THR A 45 10.19 -6.55 -7.60
N CYS A 46 10.12 -7.27 -6.48
CA CYS A 46 9.22 -8.39 -6.33
C CYS A 46 7.77 -7.93 -6.09
N GLY A 47 6.78 -8.82 -6.26
CA GLY A 47 5.39 -8.47 -5.95
C GLY A 47 4.75 -7.46 -6.91
N ASN A 48 5.22 -7.38 -8.16
CA ASN A 48 4.72 -6.42 -9.16
C ASN A 48 3.34 -6.78 -9.76
N SER A 49 2.64 -7.75 -9.18
CA SER A 49 1.26 -8.01 -9.54
C SER A 49 0.41 -6.82 -9.10
N THR A 50 -0.52 -6.37 -9.93
CA THR A 50 -1.52 -5.41 -9.50
C THR A 50 -2.27 -6.02 -8.32
N CYS A 51 -2.32 -5.34 -7.17
CA CYS A 51 -3.27 -5.76 -6.14
C CYS A 51 -4.65 -5.68 -6.76
N GLY A 52 -5.50 -6.67 -6.49
CA GLY A 52 -6.90 -6.60 -6.89
C GLY A 52 -7.45 -5.28 -6.40
N SER A 53 -7.53 -4.30 -7.31
CA SER A 53 -8.22 -3.07 -7.06
C SER A 53 -9.64 -3.53 -6.85
N THR A 54 -10.12 -3.46 -5.61
CA THR A 54 -11.53 -3.22 -5.42
C THR A 54 -11.84 -2.08 -6.39
N PRO A 55 -12.70 -2.27 -7.40
CA PRO A 55 -13.08 -1.17 -8.26
C PRO A 55 -13.49 -0.09 -7.27
N ALA A 56 -12.83 1.08 -7.36
CA ALA A 56 -13.05 2.18 -6.44
C ALA A 56 -14.56 2.21 -6.21
N VAL A 57 -15.00 1.78 -5.02
CA VAL A 57 -16.42 1.70 -4.69
C VAL A 57 -16.90 3.09 -5.01
N GLY A 58 -17.67 3.20 -6.10
CA GLY A 58 -17.82 4.45 -6.83
C GLY A 58 -18.02 5.53 -5.79
N ILE A 59 -17.09 6.49 -5.70
CA ILE A 59 -17.18 7.56 -4.72
C ILE A 59 -18.53 8.16 -5.03
N GLY A 60 -19.53 7.88 -4.19
CA GLY A 60 -20.92 8.04 -4.57
C GLY A 60 -21.10 9.49 -4.98
N THR A 61 -21.28 9.74 -6.27
CA THR A 61 -21.57 11.09 -6.72
C THR A 61 -22.91 11.42 -6.13
N TRP A 62 -22.97 12.43 -5.26
CA TRP A 62 -24.22 12.92 -4.73
C TRP A 62 -25.19 13.16 -5.90
N GLY A 63 -26.32 12.48 -5.86
CA GLY A 63 -27.40 12.69 -6.79
C GLY A 63 -27.97 14.09 -6.63
N ASN A 64 -28.83 14.47 -7.58
CA ASN A 64 -29.46 15.78 -7.53
C ASN A 64 -30.29 15.94 -6.25
N TRP A 65 -30.28 17.16 -5.72
CA TRP A 65 -31.20 17.53 -4.65
C TRP A 65 -32.64 17.45 -5.15
N ASN A 66 -33.52 16.84 -4.36
CA ASN A 66 -34.95 16.92 -4.57
C ASN A 66 -35.47 18.34 -4.28
N ALA A 67 -36.70 18.61 -4.69
CA ALA A 67 -37.37 19.87 -4.39
C ALA A 67 -37.42 20.15 -2.87
N TRP A 68 -37.38 21.42 -2.49
CA TRP A 68 -37.61 21.82 -1.11
C TRP A 68 -39.02 21.46 -0.65
N SER A 69 -39.16 21.04 0.60
CA SER A 69 -40.47 20.94 1.25
C SER A 69 -41.16 22.31 1.35
N GLU A 70 -42.47 22.29 1.55
CA GLU A 70 -43.22 23.49 1.92
C GLU A 70 -42.67 24.06 3.24
N CYS A 71 -42.86 25.38 3.41
CA CYS A 71 -42.41 26.07 4.62
C CYS A 71 -43.29 25.63 5.79
N ALA A 72 -42.67 25.20 6.89
CA ALA A 72 -43.43 24.80 8.08
C ALA A 72 -44.14 25.98 8.78
N ALA A 73 -43.79 27.22 8.46
CA ALA A 73 -44.43 28.41 9.01
C ALA A 73 -45.40 29.02 8.00
N THR A 74 -46.62 29.30 8.47
CA THR A 74 -47.66 30.02 7.71
C THR A 74 -47.59 31.54 7.91
N CYS A 75 -46.85 32.02 8.92
CA CYS A 75 -46.46 33.42 9.08
C CYS A 75 -45.10 33.52 9.82
N GLY A 76 -44.32 34.57 9.54
CA GLY A 76 -42.97 34.74 10.10
C GLY A 76 -41.88 33.89 9.41
N SER A 77 -40.74 33.70 10.08
CA SER A 77 -39.62 32.91 9.53
C SER A 77 -39.81 31.41 9.80
N GLY A 78 -39.63 30.56 8.77
CA GLY A 78 -39.80 29.11 8.88
C GLY A 78 -38.67 28.31 8.24
N ILE A 79 -38.63 27.01 8.55
CA ILE A 79 -37.61 26.08 8.07
C ILE A 79 -38.19 25.19 6.97
N ARG A 80 -37.42 24.97 5.91
CA ARG A 80 -37.68 23.99 4.84
C ARG A 80 -36.54 22.98 4.75
N ARG A 81 -36.85 21.74 4.37
CA ARG A 81 -35.86 20.66 4.23
C ARG A 81 -35.89 20.08 2.81
N ARG A 82 -34.78 19.48 2.39
CA ARG A 82 -34.70 18.66 1.17
C ARG A 82 -33.72 17.52 1.37
N THR A 83 -33.88 16.46 0.61
CA THR A 83 -32.99 15.30 0.56
C THR A 83 -32.33 15.22 -0.81
N ARG A 84 -31.22 14.48 -0.91
CA ARG A 84 -30.56 14.14 -2.17
C ARG A 84 -30.33 12.63 -2.20
N ASN A 85 -30.31 12.07 -3.40
CA ASN A 85 -29.97 10.66 -3.64
C ASN A 85 -28.45 10.44 -3.61
#